data_AF-A0A1M5M425-F1
#
_entry.id   AF-A0A1M5M425-F1
#
_cell.length_a   1.000
_cell.length_b   1.000
_cell.length_c   1.000
_cell.angle_alpha   90.00
_cell.angle_beta   90.00
_cell.angle_gamma   90.00
#
_symmetry.space_group_name_H-M   'P 1'
#
loop_
_entity.id
_entity.type
_entity.pdbx_description
1 polymer ?
#
loop_
_entity_poly.entity_id
_entity_poly.type
_entity_poly.pdbx_seq_one_letter_code
_entity_poly.pdbx_strand_id
1 'polypeptide(L)'
;MQRIIEFINFVSNNYANQTLMKKLLLLFIFLGTFVGFSSNLKAQIKEPASFSQKSDDGVLVAYPNPAKDFLIVKAKDANLKIKSVIFYSILGTQVANYTVNMNSGEINIEKLKPGKYLIRYILSDNTMKVTQIVKQ
;
A
#
# COMPACT_ATOMS: atom_id res chain seq x y z
N MET A 1 -50.39 -7.99 -52.07
CA MET A 1 -49.00 -7.69 -51.68
C MET A 1 -48.88 -6.51 -50.71
N GLN A 2 -49.49 -5.36 -50.97
CA GLN A 2 -49.35 -4.15 -50.15
C GLN A 2 -49.72 -4.32 -48.66
N ARG A 3 -50.84 -4.99 -48.36
CA ARG A 3 -51.26 -5.30 -46.97
C ARG A 3 -50.28 -6.18 -46.19
N ILE A 4 -49.53 -7.05 -46.86
CA ILE A 4 -48.53 -7.93 -46.22
C ILE A 4 -47.29 -7.10 -45.83
N ILE A 5 -46.89 -6.18 -46.70
CA ILE A 5 -45.76 -5.26 -46.44
C ILE A 5 -46.10 -4.32 -45.28
N GLU A 6 -47.32 -3.78 -45.23
CA GLU A 6 -47.79 -2.94 -44.12
C GLU A 6 -47.82 -3.72 -42.79
N PHE A 7 -48.25 -4.98 -42.80
CA PHE A 7 -48.26 -5.82 -41.61
C PHE A 7 -46.83 -6.10 -41.10
N ILE A 8 -45.88 -6.40 -42.00
CA ILE A 8 -44.47 -6.63 -41.63
C ILE A 8 -43.85 -5.36 -41.02
N ASN A 9 -44.12 -4.19 -41.62
CA ASN A 9 -43.62 -2.92 -41.11
C ASN A 9 -44.23 -2.58 -39.74
N PHE A 10 -45.53 -2.82 -39.54
CA PHE A 10 -46.20 -2.63 -38.25
C PHE A 10 -45.60 -3.53 -37.16
N VAL A 11 -45.39 -4.80 -37.47
CA VAL A 11 -44.81 -5.77 -36.53
C VAL A 11 -43.37 -5.38 -36.18
N SER A 12 -42.53 -5.06 -37.18
CA SER A 12 -41.15 -4.63 -37.00
C SER A 12 -41.03 -3.37 -36.13
N ASN A 13 -41.86 -2.35 -36.41
CA ASN A 13 -41.86 -1.10 -35.65
C ASN A 13 -42.28 -1.31 -34.19
N ASN A 14 -43.27 -2.17 -33.94
CA ASN A 14 -43.66 -2.53 -32.57
C ASN A 14 -42.55 -3.28 -31.82
N TYR A 15 -41.81 -4.18 -32.48
CA TYR A 15 -40.66 -4.86 -31.86
C TYR A 15 -39.50 -3.90 -31.56
N ALA A 16 -39.23 -2.94 -32.44
CA ALA A 16 -38.22 -1.91 -32.20
C ALA A 16 -38.60 -1.02 -31.01
N ASN A 17 -39.86 -0.59 -30.92
CA ASN A 17 -40.38 0.20 -29.80
C ASN A 17 -40.34 -0.58 -28.47
N GLN A 18 -40.70 -1.87 -28.49
CA GLN A 18 -40.56 -2.76 -27.32
C GLN A 18 -39.09 -2.86 -26.85
N THR A 19 -38.14 -2.93 -27.78
CA THR A 19 -36.70 -2.98 -27.46
C THR A 19 -36.20 -1.64 -26.89
N LEU A 20 -36.69 -0.53 -27.44
CA LEU A 20 -36.38 0.82 -26.96
C LEU A 20 -36.90 1.06 -25.53
N MET A 21 -38.15 0.66 -25.25
CA MET A 21 -38.74 0.78 -23.91
C MET A 21 -38.01 -0.07 -22.87
N LYS A 22 -37.54 -1.27 -23.23
CA LYS A 22 -36.71 -2.11 -22.33
C LYS A 22 -35.36 -1.45 -21.99
N LYS A 23 -34.70 -0.84 -22.97
CA LYS A 23 -33.45 -0.10 -22.74
C LYS A 23 -33.66 1.13 -21.86
N LEU A 24 -34.78 1.85 -22.07
CA LEU A 24 -35.14 3.00 -21.25
C LEU A 24 -35.47 2.58 -19.81
N LEU A 25 -36.17 1.45 -19.62
CA LEU A 25 -36.45 0.89 -18.30
C LEU A 25 -35.16 0.49 -17.57
N LEU A 26 -34.20 -0.14 -18.26
CA LEU A 26 -32.89 -0.45 -17.69
C LEU A 26 -32.11 0.81 -17.30
N LEU A 27 -32.22 1.89 -18.08
CA LEU A 27 -31.62 3.19 -17.76
C LEU A 27 -32.22 3.78 -16.47
N PHE A 28 -33.54 3.74 -16.31
CA PHE A 28 -34.18 4.24 -15.07
C PHE A 28 -33.82 3.42 -13.84
N ILE A 29 -33.67 2.09 -13.95
CA ILE A 29 -33.18 1.25 -12.85
C ILE A 29 -31.74 1.65 -12.49
N PHE A 30 -30.88 1.85 -13.49
CA PHE A 30 -29.48 2.25 -13.26
C PHE A 30 -29.40 3.60 -12.53
N LEU A 31 -30.16 4.63 -12.97
CA LEU A 31 -30.20 5.91 -12.27
C LEU A 31 -30.82 5.80 -10.86
N GLY A 32 -31.86 4.99 -10.68
CA GLY A 32 -32.51 4.79 -9.37
C GLY A 32 -31.57 4.22 -8.30
N THR A 33 -30.62 3.36 -8.68
CA THR A 33 -29.63 2.80 -7.73
C THR A 33 -28.59 3.82 -7.25
N PHE A 34 -28.39 4.93 -7.98
CA PHE A 34 -27.36 5.91 -7.64
C PHE A 34 -27.79 6.90 -6.56
N VAL A 35 -29.10 7.16 -6.42
CA VAL A 35 -29.63 8.17 -5.48
C VAL A 35 -29.62 7.67 -4.01
N GLY A 36 -29.51 6.37 -3.79
CA GLY A 36 -29.51 5.75 -2.45
C GLY A 36 -28.15 5.65 -1.75
N PHE A 37 -27.04 5.99 -2.42
CA PHE A 37 -25.68 5.87 -1.86
C PHE A 37 -25.21 7.18 -1.21
N SER A 38 -25.99 7.70 -0.25
CA SER A 38 -25.57 8.83 0.61
C SER A 38 -25.56 8.38 2.07
N SER A 39 -24.74 7.37 2.38
CA SER A 39 -24.40 7.01 3.74
C SER A 39 -22.94 7.37 3.99
N ASN A 40 -22.74 8.49 4.70
CA ASN A 40 -21.52 8.88 5.42
C ASN A 40 -20.22 8.23 4.94
N LEU A 41 -19.86 8.40 3.66
CA LEU A 41 -18.50 8.13 3.20
C LEU A 41 -17.63 9.20 3.84
N LYS A 42 -17.18 8.94 5.08
CA LYS A 42 -15.98 9.55 5.60
C LYS A 42 -14.87 9.01 4.70
N ALA A 43 -14.63 9.69 3.58
CA ALA A 43 -13.35 9.64 2.92
C ALA A 43 -12.37 10.01 4.03
N GLN A 44 -11.73 9.00 4.60
CA GLN A 44 -10.67 9.21 5.54
C GLN A 44 -9.59 9.90 4.70
N ILE A 45 -9.62 11.23 4.70
CA ILE A 45 -8.44 12.05 4.45
C ILE A 45 -7.55 11.68 5.62
N LYS A 46 -6.89 10.53 5.49
CA LYS A 46 -5.65 10.28 6.18
C LYS A 46 -4.74 11.31 5.52
N GLU A 47 -4.70 12.51 6.11
CA GLU A 47 -3.51 13.36 6.05
C GLU A 47 -2.34 12.39 6.05
N PRO A 48 -1.40 12.46 5.09
CA PRO A 48 -0.36 11.45 4.95
C PRO A 48 0.24 11.29 6.32
N ALA A 49 -0.16 10.21 7.02
CA ALA A 49 0.02 10.15 8.45
C ALA A 49 1.50 10.32 8.60
N SER A 50 1.92 11.45 9.16
CA SER A 50 3.32 11.80 9.42
C SER A 50 3.90 10.52 9.95
N PHE A 51 4.68 9.79 9.13
CA PHE A 51 4.87 8.33 9.25
C PHE A 51 5.06 8.04 10.72
N SER A 52 3.95 7.74 11.40
CA SER A 52 3.96 7.61 12.84
C SER A 52 4.43 6.21 12.86
N GLN A 53 5.75 6.11 12.98
CA GLN A 53 6.52 4.93 13.22
C GLN A 53 5.65 4.16 14.20
N LYS A 54 4.81 3.25 13.67
CA LYS A 54 4.25 2.19 14.46
C LYS A 54 5.53 1.51 14.87
N SER A 55 5.98 1.85 16.07
CA SER A 55 7.05 1.16 16.74
C SER A 55 6.65 -0.30 16.59
N ASP A 56 7.37 -0.95 15.67
CA ASP A 56 7.35 -2.38 15.40
C ASP A 56 7.17 -3.12 16.73
N ASP A 57 6.44 -4.25 16.71
CA ASP A 57 5.87 -5.03 17.83
C ASP A 57 6.84 -5.43 18.97
N GLY A 58 7.65 -4.49 19.47
CA GLY A 58 8.82 -4.68 20.28
C GLY A 58 9.95 -5.50 19.65
N VAL A 59 9.83 -6.07 18.44
CA VAL A 59 10.78 -7.12 17.99
C VAL A 59 12.19 -6.59 17.77
N LEU A 60 12.33 -5.37 17.22
CA LEU A 60 13.62 -4.76 16.91
C LEU A 60 13.71 -3.32 17.40
N VAL A 61 14.88 -2.94 17.92
CA VAL A 61 15.20 -1.57 18.31
C VAL A 61 16.46 -1.10 17.58
N ALA A 62 16.42 0.15 17.11
CA ALA A 62 17.54 0.80 16.44
C ALA A 62 17.78 2.18 17.07
N TYR A 63 18.98 2.41 17.60
CA TYR A 63 19.32 3.64 18.31
C TYR A 63 20.81 4.01 18.12
N PRO A 64 21.19 5.30 18.21
CA PRO A 64 20.29 6.45 18.31
C PRO A 64 19.54 6.71 16.99
N ASN A 65 18.37 7.37 17.07
CA ASN A 65 17.66 7.87 15.91
C ASN A 65 17.09 9.26 16.28
N PRO A 66 17.62 10.37 15.73
CA PRO A 66 18.59 10.45 14.63
C PRO A 66 20.00 9.93 14.95
N ALA A 67 20.67 9.36 13.95
CA ALA A 67 21.99 8.74 14.05
C ALA A 67 23.07 9.60 13.35
N LYS A 68 24.30 9.58 13.87
CA LYS A 68 25.46 10.29 13.29
C LYS A 68 26.45 9.32 12.66
N ASP A 69 27.23 8.62 13.46
CA ASP A 69 28.38 7.85 12.95
C ASP A 69 28.08 6.35 12.95
N PHE A 70 27.33 5.89 13.95
CA PHE A 70 26.95 4.50 14.12
C PHE A 70 25.46 4.36 14.46
N LEU A 71 24.92 3.18 14.17
CA LEU A 71 23.60 2.74 14.57
C LEU A 71 23.71 1.39 15.27
N ILE A 72 23.21 1.31 16.48
CA ILE A 72 23.08 0.05 17.21
C ILE A 72 21.74 -0.55 16.85
N VAL A 73 21.78 -1.78 16.34
CA VAL A 73 20.60 -2.60 16.05
C VAL A 73 20.54 -3.72 17.07
N LYS A 74 19.36 -3.98 17.63
CA LYS A 74 19.16 -5.05 18.62
C LYS A 74 17.80 -5.71 18.47
N ALA A 75 17.79 -7.04 18.49
CA ALA A 75 16.60 -7.84 18.62
C ALA A 75 16.20 -7.92 20.09
N LYS A 76 14.91 -7.70 20.39
CA LYS A 76 14.40 -7.72 21.77
C LYS A 76 14.30 -9.14 22.32
N ASP A 77 14.01 -10.11 21.46
CA ASP A 77 14.04 -11.54 21.81
C ASP A 77 15.48 -12.05 21.74
N ALA A 78 15.98 -12.64 22.83
CA ALA A 78 17.33 -13.19 22.93
C ALA A 78 17.57 -14.39 21.98
N ASN A 79 16.51 -15.10 21.59
CA ASN A 79 16.62 -16.26 20.69
C ASN A 79 16.68 -15.87 19.21
N LEU A 80 16.27 -14.65 18.88
CA LEU A 80 16.32 -14.13 17.52
C LEU A 80 17.66 -13.44 17.24
N LYS A 81 18.26 -13.79 16.11
CA LYS A 81 19.48 -13.14 15.61
C LYS A 81 19.17 -12.33 14.36
N ILE A 82 19.83 -11.19 14.23
CA ILE A 82 19.79 -10.36 13.03
C ILE A 82 20.83 -10.95 12.06
N LYS A 83 20.40 -11.56 10.97
CA LYS A 83 21.30 -12.09 9.93
C LYS A 83 21.94 -10.94 9.15
N SER A 84 21.11 -10.05 8.62
CA SER A 84 21.58 -8.92 7.83
C SER A 84 20.74 -7.67 8.03
N VAL A 85 21.39 -6.54 7.78
CA VAL A 85 20.81 -5.20 7.85
C VAL A 85 21.13 -4.47 6.55
N ILE A 86 20.08 -4.12 5.82
CA ILE A 86 20.20 -3.53 4.49
C ILE A 86 19.57 -2.15 4.52
N PHE A 87 20.34 -1.15 4.11
CA PHE A 87 19.90 0.24 4.05
C PHE A 87 19.41 0.55 2.64
N TYR A 88 18.24 1.18 2.59
CA TYR A 88 17.62 1.71 1.39
C TYR A 88 17.44 3.22 1.54
N SER A 89 17.65 3.95 0.45
CA SER A 89 17.19 5.34 0.36
C SER A 89 15.66 5.39 0.49
N ILE A 90 15.10 6.56 0.81
CA ILE A 90 13.64 6.73 0.84
C ILE A 90 12.97 6.45 -0.52
N LEU A 91 13.74 6.48 -1.61
CA LEU A 91 13.32 6.13 -2.96
C LEU A 91 13.42 4.62 -3.25
N GLY A 92 13.90 3.82 -2.30
CA GLY A 92 13.98 2.36 -2.42
C GLY A 92 15.29 1.83 -3.01
N THR A 93 16.29 2.66 -3.26
CA THR A 93 17.60 2.22 -3.76
C THR A 93 18.45 1.64 -2.63
N GLN A 94 19.03 0.44 -2.80
CA GLN A 94 19.94 -0.13 -1.80
C GLN A 94 21.24 0.68 -1.75
N VAL A 95 21.61 1.16 -0.57
CA VAL A 95 22.81 1.99 -0.35
C VAL A 95 23.89 1.29 0.46
N ALA A 96 23.53 0.33 1.32
CA ALA A 96 24.48 -0.46 2.09
C ALA A 96 23.88 -1.80 2.52
N ASN A 97 24.75 -2.79 2.78
CA ASN A 97 24.36 -4.11 3.29
C ASN A 97 25.41 -4.59 4.28
N TYR A 98 24.97 -4.96 5.48
CA TYR A 98 25.82 -5.44 6.56
C TYR A 98 25.34 -6.80 7.04
N THR A 99 26.28 -7.74 7.16
CA THR A 99 26.05 -9.03 7.80
C THR A 99 26.38 -8.93 9.28
N VAL A 100 25.40 -9.26 10.13
CA VAL A 100 25.50 -9.07 11.59
C VAL A 100 25.61 -10.44 12.28
N ASN A 101 24.70 -11.37 11.98
CA ASN A 101 24.63 -12.73 12.55
C ASN A 101 24.63 -12.80 14.10
N MET A 102 24.13 -11.76 14.76
CA MET A 102 24.08 -11.65 16.22
C MET A 102 22.78 -10.96 16.67
N ASN A 103 22.47 -11.05 17.96
CA ASN A 103 21.27 -10.43 18.53
C ASN A 103 21.37 -8.90 18.59
N SER A 104 22.57 -8.35 18.76
CA SER A 104 22.84 -6.92 18.73
C SER A 104 24.15 -6.65 18.02
N GLY A 105 24.19 -5.63 17.17
CA GLY A 105 25.39 -5.23 16.45
C GLY A 105 25.46 -3.72 16.26
N GLU A 106 26.68 -3.21 16.14
CA GLU A 106 26.96 -1.83 15.79
C GLU A 106 27.25 -1.73 14.29
N ILE A 107 26.59 -0.78 13.63
CA ILE A 107 26.73 -0.55 12.20
C ILE A 107 27.29 0.85 11.99
N ASN A 108 28.46 0.95 11.38
CA ASN A 108 29.01 2.23 10.93
C ASN A 108 28.21 2.74 9.73
N ILE A 109 27.61 3.91 9.87
CA ILE A 109 26.81 4.61 8.86
C ILE A 109 27.42 5.96 8.46
N GLU A 110 28.65 6.26 8.86
CA GLU A 110 29.34 7.53 8.61
C GLU A 110 29.39 7.87 7.11
N LYS A 111 29.54 6.84 6.27
CA LYS A 111 29.60 6.97 4.81
C LYS A 111 28.23 7.29 4.17
N LEU A 112 27.13 7.20 4.92
CA LEU A 112 25.81 7.57 4.42
C LEU A 112 25.62 9.09 4.49
N LYS A 113 25.05 9.66 3.43
CA LYS A 113 24.71 11.09 3.42
C LYS A 113 23.60 11.39 4.44
N PRO A 114 23.53 12.62 4.98
CA PRO A 114 22.40 13.03 5.81
C PRO A 114 21.06 12.85 5.07
N GLY A 115 20.05 12.31 5.76
CA GLY A 115 18.75 12.04 5.16
C GLY A 115 17.93 10.94 5.85
N LYS A 116 16.77 10.62 5.27
CA LYS A 116 15.90 9.52 5.74
C LYS A 116 16.23 8.23 5.00
N TYR A 117 16.31 7.13 5.75
CA TYR A 117 16.59 5.81 5.22
C TYR A 117 15.59 4.79 5.74
N LEU A 118 15.32 3.78 4.91
CA LEU A 118 14.62 2.57 5.32
C LEU A 118 15.67 1.49 5.60
N ILE A 119 15.52 0.82 6.72
CA ILE A 119 16.38 -0.29 7.13
C ILE A 119 15.56 -1.56 7.06
N ARG A 120 16.00 -2.51 6.24
CA ARG A 120 15.45 -3.87 6.20
C ARG A 120 16.32 -4.80 7.03
N TYR A 121 15.72 -5.44 8.01
CA TYR A 121 16.33 -6.51 8.79
C TYR A 121 15.87 -7.85 8.24
N ILE A 122 16.80 -8.79 8.15
CA ILE A 122 16.49 -10.20 7.92
C ILE A 122 16.90 -10.95 9.18
N LEU A 123 15.93 -11.61 9.82
CA LEU A 123 16.12 -12.32 11.08
C LEU A 123 16.47 -13.80 10.84
N SER A 124 16.87 -14.50 11.91
CA SER A 124 17.29 -15.91 11.86
C SER A 124 16.19 -16.85 11.36
N ASP A 125 14.94 -16.55 11.67
CA ASP A 125 13.72 -17.23 11.20
C ASP A 125 13.30 -16.82 9.77
N ASN A 126 14.10 -16.00 9.09
CA ASN A 126 13.82 -15.39 7.79
C ASN A 126 12.69 -14.36 7.79
N THR A 127 12.23 -13.94 8.97
CA THR A 127 11.28 -12.83 9.09
C THR A 127 11.97 -11.54 8.65
N MET A 128 11.24 -10.74 7.87
CA MET A 128 11.71 -9.43 7.41
C MET A 128 10.96 -8.32 8.12
N LYS A 129 11.70 -7.33 8.60
CA LYS A 129 11.16 -6.14 9.24
C LYS A 129 11.78 -4.90 8.62
N VAL A 130 11.01 -3.83 8.50
CA VAL A 130 11.48 -2.56 7.95
C VAL A 130 11.21 -1.44 8.94
N THR A 131 12.25 -0.67 9.27
CA THR A 131 12.13 0.54 10.11
C THR A 131 12.71 1.75 9.39
N GLN A 132 12.27 2.95 9.76
CA GLN A 132 12.84 4.19 9.25
C GLN A 132 13.83 4.77 10.26
N ILE A 133 14.94 5.32 9.77
CA ILE A 133 15.86 6.14 10.55
C ILE A 133 16.15 7.48 9.89
N VAL A 134 16.69 8.42 10.67
CA VAL A 134 17.20 9.70 10.21
C VAL A 134 18.71 9.74 10.45
N LYS A 135 19.51 9.92 9.39
CA LYS A 135 20.95 10.20 9.46
C LYS A 135 21.15 11.72 9.47
N GLN A 136 21.95 12.21 10.41
CA GLN A 136 22.36 13.62 10.52
C GLN A 136 23.65 13.91 9.77
#